data_AF-A0A6P0KZN4-F1
#
_entry.id   AF-A0A6P0KZN4-F1
#
_cell.length_a   1.000
_cell.length_b   1.000
_cell.length_c   1.000
_cell.angle_alpha   90.00
_cell.angle_beta   90.00
_cell.angle_gamma   90.00
#
_symmetry.space_group_name_H-M   'P 1'
#
loop_
_entity.id
_entity.type
_entity.pdbx_description
1 polymer ?
#
loop_
_entity_poly.entity_id
_entity_poly.type
_entity_poly.pdbx_seq_one_letter_code
_entity_poly.pdbx_strand_id
1 'polypeptide(L)'
;MKQEYKAKNTTRSFEDTFEWYEKKYQNYIWKPTSQNPTLNEVRGKIVILQDFATTSPFKFGLHYRKFDIQDNWSLDCFKTPSQNLYKKWTNIKNHIKKAKNGDINLIYINYLSAVGGGPCITLITPSYVAKRTNEQTLAYIRNGKINFTGIIMADFPGADLINQIIKLNRHRGEMPI
;
A
#
# COMPACT_ATOMS: atom_id res chain seq x y z
N MET A 1 -1.51 -7.96 -5.85
CA MET A 1 -0.81 -9.02 -6.60
C MET A 1 -0.13 -8.39 -7.78
N LYS A 2 1.18 -8.61 -7.91
CA LYS A 2 2.04 -8.08 -8.97
C LYS A 2 2.98 -9.20 -9.43
N GLN A 3 3.33 -9.21 -10.71
CA GLN A 3 4.37 -10.09 -11.22
C GLN A 3 5.74 -9.45 -10.99
N GLU A 4 6.56 -10.03 -10.11
CA GLU A 4 7.87 -9.46 -9.75
C GLU A 4 9.01 -9.84 -10.70
N TYR A 5 8.88 -10.97 -11.42
CA TYR A 5 9.95 -11.45 -12.29
C TYR A 5 9.42 -12.19 -13.52
N LYS A 6 10.32 -12.40 -14.50
CA LYS A 6 10.02 -13.14 -15.72
C LYS A 6 9.74 -14.60 -15.38
N ALA A 7 8.70 -15.14 -15.98
CA ALA A 7 8.34 -16.54 -15.83
C ALA A 7 9.44 -17.44 -16.42
N LYS A 8 9.71 -18.59 -15.77
CA LYS A 8 10.71 -19.57 -16.21
C LYS A 8 10.11 -20.96 -16.16
N ASN A 9 10.40 -21.78 -17.18
CA ASN A 9 9.96 -23.18 -17.26
C ASN A 9 8.44 -23.36 -17.07
N THR A 10 7.63 -22.47 -17.64
CA THR A 10 6.16 -22.55 -17.61
C THR A 10 5.57 -22.33 -19.00
N THR A 11 4.50 -23.06 -19.31
CA THR A 11 3.70 -22.89 -20.52
C THR A 11 2.45 -22.03 -20.28
N ARG A 12 2.15 -21.69 -19.02
CA ARG A 12 1.01 -20.87 -18.64
C ARG A 12 1.44 -19.43 -18.39
N SER A 13 0.59 -18.49 -18.79
CA SER A 13 0.76 -17.09 -18.41
C SER A 13 0.58 -16.88 -16.90
N PHE A 14 0.99 -15.72 -16.40
CA PHE A 14 0.73 -15.33 -15.00
C PHE A 14 -0.78 -15.24 -14.74
N GLU A 15 -1.55 -14.69 -15.69
CA GLU A 15 -3.01 -14.61 -15.62
C GLU A 15 -3.66 -15.99 -15.51
N ASP A 16 -3.34 -16.92 -16.43
CA ASP A 16 -3.96 -18.27 -16.42
C ASP A 16 -3.62 -19.03 -15.14
N THR A 17 -2.39 -18.85 -14.64
CA THR A 17 -1.94 -19.46 -13.40
C THR A 17 -2.69 -18.87 -12.20
N PHE A 18 -2.86 -17.55 -12.16
CA PHE A 18 -3.61 -16.88 -11.09
C PHE A 18 -5.09 -17.27 -11.12
N GLU A 19 -5.72 -17.29 -12.30
CA GLU A 19 -7.11 -17.70 -12.48
C GLU A 19 -7.36 -19.13 -12.00
N TRP A 20 -6.41 -20.04 -12.23
CA TRP A 20 -6.50 -21.41 -11.71
C TRP A 20 -6.55 -21.44 -10.18
N TYR A 21 -5.72 -20.64 -9.50
CA TYR A 21 -5.75 -20.51 -8.04
C TYR A 21 -6.99 -19.78 -7.53
N GLU A 22 -7.46 -18.75 -8.25
CA GLU A 22 -8.67 -18.03 -7.91
C GLU A 22 -9.87 -18.97 -7.90
N LYS A 23 -10.03 -19.79 -8.95
CA LYS A 23 -11.09 -20.81 -9.03
C LYS A 23 -10.99 -21.82 -7.89
N LYS A 24 -9.77 -22.28 -7.56
CA LYS A 24 -9.54 -23.22 -6.46
C LYS A 24 -9.93 -22.63 -5.09
N TYR A 25 -9.73 -21.34 -4.88
CA TYR A 25 -9.99 -20.64 -3.61
C TYR A 25 -11.14 -19.64 -3.69
N GLN A 26 -12.09 -19.84 -4.61
CA GLN A 26 -13.16 -18.88 -4.91
C GLN A 26 -14.07 -18.54 -3.71
N ASN A 27 -14.12 -19.43 -2.71
CA ASN A 27 -14.89 -19.18 -1.48
C ASN A 27 -14.19 -18.17 -0.55
N TYR A 28 -12.89 -17.97 -0.71
CA TYR A 28 -12.09 -17.04 0.09
C TYR A 28 -11.80 -15.74 -0.63
N ILE A 29 -11.78 -15.73 -1.97
CA ILE A 29 -11.44 -14.55 -2.76
C ILE A 29 -12.73 -13.80 -3.13
N TRP A 30 -12.72 -12.48 -2.97
CA TRP A 30 -13.84 -11.64 -3.40
C TRP A 30 -13.85 -11.52 -4.92
N LYS A 31 -15.01 -11.80 -5.54
CA LYS A 31 -15.21 -11.59 -6.98
C LYS A 31 -15.63 -10.13 -7.20
N PRO A 32 -14.90 -9.37 -8.02
CA PRO A 32 -15.11 -7.94 -8.13
C PRO A 32 -16.49 -7.62 -8.72
N THR A 33 -17.29 -6.84 -7.98
CA THR A 33 -18.59 -6.27 -8.42
C THR A 33 -18.50 -4.78 -8.74
N SER A 34 -17.49 -4.10 -8.19
CA SER A 34 -17.22 -2.68 -8.39
C SER A 34 -15.73 -2.38 -8.23
N GLN A 35 -15.32 -1.12 -8.42
CA GLN A 35 -13.95 -0.65 -8.12
C GLN A 35 -13.85 0.12 -6.79
N ASN A 36 -14.96 0.21 -6.06
CA ASN A 36 -15.03 0.84 -4.74
C ASN A 36 -16.03 0.04 -3.86
N PRO A 37 -15.69 -1.20 -3.48
CA PRO A 37 -16.60 -2.04 -2.72
C PRO A 37 -16.69 -1.57 -1.27
N THR A 38 -17.87 -1.77 -0.69
CA THR A 38 -18.13 -1.54 0.72
C THR A 38 -17.49 -2.63 1.58
N LEU A 39 -17.28 -2.32 2.88
CA LEU A 39 -16.80 -3.32 3.83
C LEU A 39 -17.73 -4.53 3.94
N ASN A 40 -19.05 -4.36 3.74
CA ASN A 40 -20.01 -5.45 3.79
C ASN A 40 -19.82 -6.44 2.64
N GLU A 41 -19.55 -5.94 1.42
CA GLU A 41 -19.33 -6.79 0.24
C GLU A 41 -18.06 -7.65 0.32
N VAL A 42 -17.04 -7.18 1.06
CA VAL A 42 -15.72 -7.85 1.10
C VAL A 42 -15.41 -8.52 2.44
N ARG A 43 -16.26 -8.38 3.46
CA ARG A 43 -16.00 -8.94 4.80
C ARG A 43 -15.84 -10.46 4.72
N GLY A 44 -14.76 -10.96 5.33
CA GLY A 44 -14.43 -12.39 5.33
C GLY A 44 -13.84 -12.91 4.02
N LYS A 45 -13.50 -12.02 3.08
CA LYS A 45 -12.86 -12.35 1.80
C LYS A 45 -11.48 -11.71 1.67
N ILE A 46 -10.67 -12.28 0.79
CA ILE A 46 -9.41 -11.73 0.31
C ILE A 46 -9.73 -10.84 -0.89
N VAL A 47 -9.41 -9.56 -0.77
CA VAL A 47 -9.53 -8.58 -1.86
C VAL A 47 -8.19 -8.48 -2.57
N ILE A 48 -8.19 -8.68 -3.89
CA ILE A 48 -7.00 -8.56 -4.71
C ILE A 48 -6.84 -7.11 -5.17
N LEU A 49 -5.67 -6.53 -4.94
CA LEU A 49 -5.22 -5.32 -5.64
C LEU A 49 -4.45 -5.76 -6.89
N GLN A 50 -5.06 -5.68 -8.06
CA GLN A 50 -4.54 -6.24 -9.30
C GLN A 50 -3.53 -5.29 -9.96
N ASP A 51 -2.25 -5.67 -9.96
CA ASP A 51 -1.14 -4.98 -10.65
C ASP A 51 -0.37 -5.94 -11.58
N PHE A 52 -1.11 -6.60 -12.47
CA PHE A 52 -0.54 -7.40 -13.55
C PHE A 52 -1.44 -7.32 -14.78
N ALA A 53 -0.84 -7.55 -15.95
CA ALA A 53 -1.56 -7.53 -17.21
C ALA A 53 -2.53 -8.71 -17.30
N THR A 54 -3.74 -8.41 -17.76
CA THR A 54 -4.84 -9.36 -17.94
C THR A 54 -5.73 -8.90 -19.08
N THR A 55 -6.66 -9.74 -19.54
CA THR A 55 -7.67 -9.34 -20.53
C THR A 55 -8.54 -8.17 -20.07
N SER A 56 -8.79 -8.01 -18.76
CA SER A 56 -9.45 -6.85 -18.17
C SER A 56 -8.77 -6.39 -16.88
N PRO A 57 -8.44 -5.10 -16.72
CA PRO A 57 -7.70 -4.61 -15.54
C PRO A 57 -8.48 -4.69 -14.21
N PHE A 58 -9.76 -5.10 -14.26
CA PHE A 58 -10.63 -5.31 -13.09
C PHE A 58 -11.12 -6.76 -12.97
N LYS A 59 -10.51 -7.72 -13.69
CA LYS A 59 -10.95 -9.12 -13.76
C LYS A 59 -10.92 -9.83 -12.40
N PHE A 60 -9.85 -9.63 -11.63
CA PHE A 60 -9.61 -10.38 -10.39
C PHE A 60 -9.71 -9.53 -9.12
N GLY A 61 -9.92 -8.23 -9.24
CA GLY A 61 -10.05 -7.36 -8.08
C GLY A 61 -10.03 -5.88 -8.42
N LEU A 62 -9.51 -5.08 -7.49
CA LEU A 62 -9.38 -3.64 -7.65
C LEU A 62 -8.20 -3.31 -8.54
N HIS A 63 -8.40 -2.43 -9.51
CA HIS A 63 -7.35 -2.02 -10.44
C HIS A 63 -6.32 -1.15 -9.71
N TYR A 64 -5.16 -1.73 -9.38
CA TYR A 64 -4.14 -1.09 -8.54
C TYR A 64 -3.68 0.27 -9.10
N ARG A 65 -3.58 0.38 -10.43
CA ARG A 65 -3.12 1.59 -11.12
C ARG A 65 -4.14 2.74 -11.12
N LYS A 66 -5.35 2.54 -10.58
CA LYS A 66 -6.33 3.61 -10.37
C LYS A 66 -6.21 4.27 -8.99
N PHE A 67 -5.38 3.72 -8.10
CA PHE A 67 -5.16 4.28 -6.78
C PHE A 67 -4.21 5.48 -6.83
N ASP A 68 -4.33 6.35 -5.84
CA ASP A 68 -3.38 7.42 -5.60
C ASP A 68 -2.21 6.89 -4.78
N ILE A 69 -1.08 6.63 -5.43
CA ILE A 69 0.04 5.91 -4.83
C ILE A 69 1.25 6.83 -4.65
N GLN A 70 1.78 6.87 -3.42
CA GLN A 70 3.15 7.33 -3.16
C GLN A 70 4.05 6.12 -2.95
N ASP A 71 4.96 5.88 -3.90
CA ASP A 71 5.93 4.79 -3.84
C ASP A 71 7.35 5.21 -4.29
N ASN A 72 7.90 6.23 -3.63
CA ASN A 72 9.31 6.59 -3.77
C ASN A 72 10.18 5.57 -3.00
N TRP A 73 10.28 4.36 -3.54
CA TRP A 73 10.95 3.22 -2.91
C TRP A 73 12.46 3.20 -3.13
N SER A 74 12.97 3.80 -4.21
CA SER A 74 14.39 3.83 -4.55
C SER A 74 15.01 5.16 -4.11
N LEU A 75 15.95 5.11 -3.16
CA LEU A 75 16.65 6.28 -2.62
C LEU A 75 17.91 6.59 -3.42
N ASP A 76 18.25 7.86 -3.53
CA ASP A 76 19.34 8.35 -4.39
C ASP A 76 20.71 8.06 -3.75
N CYS A 77 21.55 7.28 -4.44
CA CYS A 77 22.87 6.89 -3.95
C CYS A 77 23.86 8.05 -3.83
N PHE A 78 23.61 9.18 -4.48
CA PHE A 78 24.46 10.37 -4.42
C PHE A 78 24.01 11.37 -3.35
N LYS A 79 22.94 11.06 -2.60
CA LYS A 79 22.47 11.87 -1.47
C LYS A 79 22.87 11.25 -0.16
N THR A 80 23.09 12.11 0.84
CA THR A 80 23.35 11.63 2.20
C THR A 80 22.13 10.86 2.73
N PRO A 81 22.33 9.94 3.69
CA PRO A 81 21.22 9.24 4.33
C PRO A 81 20.16 10.20 4.90
N SER A 82 20.57 11.34 5.47
CA SER A 82 19.65 12.34 6.02
C SER A 82 18.81 13.03 4.94
N GLN A 83 19.39 13.37 3.79
CA GLN A 83 18.66 13.95 2.66
C GLN A 83 17.65 12.97 2.07
N ASN A 84 18.04 11.70 1.92
CA ASN A 84 17.15 10.65 1.43
C ASN A 84 15.97 10.41 2.38
N LEU A 85 16.24 10.28 3.67
CA LEU A 85 15.19 10.11 4.69
C LEU A 85 14.27 11.34 4.75
N TYR A 86 14.82 12.56 4.65
CA TYR A 86 14.03 13.78 4.60
C TYR A 86 13.08 13.82 3.39
N LYS A 87 13.59 13.47 2.20
CA LYS A 87 12.77 13.40 0.97
C LYS A 87 11.67 12.34 1.10
N LYS A 88 12.02 11.12 1.53
CA LYS A 88 11.05 10.04 1.75
C LYS A 88 9.98 10.46 2.76
N TRP A 89 10.39 11.00 3.90
CA TRP A 89 9.49 11.51 4.93
C TRP A 89 8.56 12.60 4.39
N THR A 90 9.09 13.53 3.61
CA THR A 90 8.30 14.61 2.99
C THR A 90 7.21 14.04 2.08
N ASN A 91 7.54 13.05 1.25
CA ASN A 91 6.57 12.37 0.38
C ASN A 91 5.48 11.65 1.19
N ILE A 92 5.86 10.92 2.23
CA ILE A 92 4.93 10.23 3.15
C ILE A 92 3.96 11.24 3.77
N LYS A 93 4.49 12.29 4.40
CA LYS A 93 3.72 13.33 5.07
C LYS A 93 2.77 14.04 4.12
N ASN A 94 3.23 14.39 2.93
CA ASN A 94 2.40 15.07 1.93
C ASN A 94 1.28 14.17 1.43
N HIS A 95 1.55 12.87 1.26
CA HIS A 95 0.53 11.92 0.83
C HIS A 95 -0.52 11.63 1.92
N ILE A 96 -0.14 11.60 3.21
CA ILE A 96 -1.11 11.57 4.33
C ILE A 96 -2.00 12.81 4.30
N LYS A 97 -1.44 14.01 4.11
CA LYS A 97 -2.23 15.25 3.98
C LYS A 97 -3.17 15.20 2.79
N LYS A 98 -2.70 14.66 1.66
CA LYS A 98 -3.50 14.50 0.44
C LYS A 98 -4.67 13.56 0.67
N ALA A 99 -4.43 12.39 1.27
CA ALA A 99 -5.49 11.44 1.62
C ALA A 99 -6.52 12.07 2.57
N LYS A 100 -6.04 12.73 3.63
CA LYS A 100 -6.90 13.41 4.61
C LYS A 100 -7.88 14.42 3.97
N ASN A 101 -7.41 15.21 3.02
CA ASN A 101 -8.16 16.31 2.42
C ASN A 101 -8.71 15.96 1.02
N GLY A 102 -8.55 14.72 0.58
CA GLY A 102 -8.78 14.28 -0.79
C GLY A 102 -10.20 13.79 -1.05
N ASP A 103 -10.38 13.23 -2.24
CA ASP A 103 -11.64 12.61 -2.66
C ASP A 103 -11.88 11.31 -1.88
N ILE A 104 -13.04 11.21 -1.23
CA ILE A 104 -13.43 10.03 -0.45
C ILE A 104 -13.64 8.79 -1.32
N ASN A 105 -13.87 8.95 -2.62
CA ASN A 105 -14.04 7.86 -3.57
C ASN A 105 -12.70 7.31 -4.11
N LEU A 106 -11.58 7.95 -3.76
CA LEU A 106 -10.26 7.54 -4.19
C LEU A 106 -9.56 6.73 -3.09
N ILE A 107 -8.95 5.60 -3.48
CA ILE A 107 -8.10 4.82 -2.59
C ILE A 107 -6.69 5.40 -2.64
N TYR A 108 -6.18 5.79 -1.47
CA TYR A 108 -4.83 6.29 -1.28
C TYR A 108 -3.93 5.19 -0.70
N ILE A 109 -2.77 4.95 -1.31
CA ILE A 109 -1.76 4.00 -0.79
C ILE A 109 -0.43 4.74 -0.60
N ASN A 110 0.12 4.65 0.60
CA ASN A 110 1.34 5.33 0.97
C ASN A 110 2.38 4.33 1.47
N TYR A 111 3.44 4.14 0.68
CA TYR A 111 4.55 3.27 1.05
C TYR A 111 5.56 4.03 1.92
N LEU A 112 5.73 3.55 3.16
CA LEU A 112 6.78 4.00 4.09
C LEU A 112 8.13 3.36 3.78
N SER A 113 8.11 2.19 3.13
CA SER A 113 9.26 1.40 2.74
C SER A 113 10.11 2.09 1.67
N ALA A 114 11.42 1.92 1.75
CA ALA A 114 12.37 2.30 0.71
C ALA A 114 13.70 1.56 0.93
N VAL A 115 14.55 1.57 -0.09
CA VAL A 115 15.90 1.00 -0.08
C VAL A 115 16.85 1.91 -0.87
N GLY A 116 18.15 1.79 -0.63
CA GLY A 116 19.17 2.41 -1.47
C GLY A 116 19.06 1.94 -2.93
N GLY A 117 19.04 2.87 -3.87
CA GLY A 117 19.03 2.57 -5.30
C GLY A 117 20.41 2.17 -5.83
N GLY A 118 20.44 1.23 -6.77
CA GLY A 118 21.67 0.83 -7.48
C GLY A 118 22.79 0.40 -6.52
N PRO A 119 23.97 1.06 -6.54
CA PRO A 119 25.14 0.62 -5.78
C PRO A 119 24.98 0.76 -4.26
N CYS A 120 24.01 1.53 -3.76
CA CYS A 120 23.82 1.71 -2.32
C CYS A 120 22.76 0.79 -1.70
N ILE A 121 22.28 -0.22 -2.44
CA ILE A 121 21.25 -1.16 -1.95
C ILE A 121 21.67 -1.90 -0.68
N THR A 122 22.97 -2.11 -0.47
CA THR A 122 23.53 -2.73 0.74
C THR A 122 23.85 -1.72 1.85
N LEU A 123 23.90 -0.42 1.54
CA LEU A 123 24.26 0.64 2.49
C LEU A 123 23.04 1.26 3.16
N ILE A 124 21.93 1.38 2.42
CA ILE A 124 20.66 1.94 2.93
C ILE A 124 19.64 0.82 2.90
N THR A 125 19.59 0.05 3.99
CA THR A 125 18.73 -1.13 4.09
C THR A 125 17.27 -0.76 4.36
N PRO A 126 16.30 -1.63 4.02
CA PRO A 126 14.89 -1.41 4.36
C PRO A 126 14.66 -1.25 5.87
N SER A 127 15.37 -2.01 6.71
CA SER A 127 15.27 -1.89 8.17
C SER A 127 15.75 -0.54 8.68
N TYR A 128 16.81 0.01 8.10
CA TYR A 128 17.31 1.35 8.42
C TYR A 128 16.26 2.43 8.11
N VAL A 129 15.64 2.35 6.92
CA VAL A 129 14.59 3.29 6.52
C VAL A 129 13.35 3.14 7.42
N ALA A 130 12.88 1.91 7.61
CA ALA A 130 11.67 1.58 8.37
C ALA A 130 11.70 2.13 9.79
N LYS A 131 12.84 2.01 10.49
CA LYS A 131 13.00 2.55 11.84
C LYS A 131 12.61 4.04 11.89
N ARG A 132 13.08 4.83 10.92
CA ARG A 132 12.84 6.27 10.87
C ARG A 132 11.45 6.62 10.34
N THR A 133 11.03 6.02 9.23
CA THR A 133 9.76 6.37 8.59
C THR A 133 8.56 5.93 9.43
N ASN A 134 8.63 4.81 10.14
CA ASN A 134 7.59 4.37 11.06
C ASN A 134 7.46 5.31 12.26
N GLU A 135 8.58 5.66 12.92
CA GLU A 135 8.61 6.60 14.05
C GLU A 135 8.07 7.99 13.67
N GLN A 136 8.51 8.54 12.53
CA GLN A 136 8.06 9.85 12.06
C GLN A 136 6.57 9.85 11.69
N THR A 137 6.09 8.78 11.04
CA THR A 137 4.68 8.64 10.68
C THR A 137 3.81 8.56 11.93
N LEU A 138 4.21 7.75 12.92
CA LEU A 138 3.52 7.66 14.21
C LEU A 138 3.45 9.01 14.91
N ALA A 139 4.58 9.72 15.02
CA ALA A 139 4.64 11.03 15.66
C ALA A 139 3.74 12.05 14.94
N TYR A 140 3.73 12.04 13.60
CA TYR A 140 2.90 12.93 12.81
C TYR A 140 1.41 12.66 12.97
N ILE A 141 1.01 11.38 13.05
CA ILE A 141 -0.39 11.02 13.30
C ILE A 141 -0.81 11.41 14.73
N ARG A 142 0.05 11.15 15.74
CA ARG A 142 -0.25 11.48 17.16
C ARG A 142 -0.36 12.98 17.41
N ASN A 143 0.55 13.76 16.84
CA ASN A 143 0.65 15.19 17.11
C ASN A 143 -0.22 16.04 16.15
N GLY A 144 -0.64 15.45 15.03
CA GLY A 144 -1.47 16.11 14.04
C GLY A 144 -2.96 15.87 14.26
N LYS A 145 -3.80 16.76 13.74
CA LYS A 145 -5.24 16.51 13.58
C LYS A 145 -5.48 15.57 12.38
N ILE A 146 -4.92 14.36 12.38
CA ILE A 146 -5.10 13.36 11.32
C ILE A 146 -6.28 12.48 11.68
N ASN A 147 -7.23 12.31 10.75
CA ASN A 147 -8.41 11.44 10.90
C ASN A 147 -8.51 10.40 9.76
N PHE A 148 -7.67 10.51 8.73
CA PHE A 148 -7.58 9.55 7.64
C PHE A 148 -6.19 9.60 7.00
N THR A 149 -5.64 8.42 6.72
CA THR A 149 -4.30 8.25 6.15
C THR A 149 -4.31 7.56 4.79
N GLY A 150 -5.46 7.04 4.36
CA GLY A 150 -5.48 5.97 3.36
C GLY A 150 -4.86 4.68 3.91
N ILE A 151 -4.41 3.82 3.00
CA ILE A 151 -3.70 2.57 3.29
C ILE A 151 -2.22 2.88 3.49
N ILE A 152 -1.67 2.49 4.63
CA ILE A 152 -0.23 2.60 4.92
C ILE A 152 0.42 1.23 4.67
N MET A 153 1.43 1.21 3.78
CA MET A 153 2.26 0.04 3.50
C MET A 153 3.63 0.25 4.14
N ALA A 154 3.98 -0.55 5.15
CA ALA A 154 5.17 -0.34 5.97
C ALA A 154 6.00 -1.63 6.11
N ASP A 155 7.33 -1.47 6.09
CA ASP A 155 8.26 -2.52 6.48
C ASP A 155 8.38 -2.55 8.01
N PHE A 156 8.33 -3.74 8.60
CA PHE A 156 8.50 -3.99 10.04
C PHE A 156 7.67 -3.04 10.95
N PRO A 157 6.35 -2.85 10.71
CA PRO A 157 5.55 -1.94 11.51
C PRO A 157 5.46 -2.43 12.96
N GLY A 158 5.78 -1.55 13.90
CA GLY A 158 5.59 -1.79 15.32
C GLY A 158 4.12 -1.66 15.74
N ALA A 159 3.75 -2.30 16.85
CA ALA A 159 2.38 -2.30 17.39
C ALA A 159 1.82 -0.87 17.58
N ASP A 160 2.65 0.08 17.98
CA ASP A 160 2.24 1.47 18.19
C ASP A 160 1.72 2.15 16.92
N LEU A 161 2.42 1.98 15.79
CA LEU A 161 2.00 2.53 14.50
C LEU A 161 0.70 1.89 14.04
N ILE A 162 0.63 0.56 14.12
CA ILE A 162 -0.56 -0.21 13.74
C ILE A 162 -1.77 0.24 14.57
N ASN A 163 -1.62 0.28 15.89
CA ASN A 163 -2.70 0.67 16.80
C ASN A 163 -3.14 2.12 16.58
N GLN A 164 -2.20 3.03 16.29
CA GLN A 164 -2.54 4.41 16.01
C GLN A 164 -3.37 4.55 14.73
N ILE A 165 -3.01 3.84 13.65
CA ILE A 165 -3.78 3.85 12.40
C ILE A 165 -5.18 3.26 12.61
N ILE A 166 -5.30 2.15 13.36
CA ILE A 166 -6.60 1.56 13.68
C ILE A 166 -7.48 2.53 14.47
N LYS A 167 -6.92 3.23 15.47
CA LYS A 167 -7.66 4.21 16.30
C LYS A 167 -8.29 5.33 15.47
N LEU A 168 -7.68 5.77 14.38
CA LEU A 168 -8.25 6.79 13.49
C LEU A 168 -9.62 6.40 12.92
N ASN A 169 -9.88 5.10 12.75
CA ASN A 169 -11.10 4.60 12.14
C ASN A 169 -12.24 4.38 13.14
N ARG A 170 -11.97 4.44 14.46
CA ARG A 170 -13.00 4.22 15.50
C ARG A 170 -14.04 5.34 15.56
N HIS A 171 -13.68 6.57 15.19
CA HIS A 171 -14.60 7.72 15.17
C HIS A 171 -15.43 7.86 13.88
N ARG A 172 -15.17 7.02 12.86
CA ARG A 172 -15.92 7.04 11.59
C ARG A 172 -17.13 6.09 11.57
N GLY A 173 -17.26 5.22 12.57
CA GLY A 173 -18.38 4.28 12.70
C GLY A 173 -19.70 4.89 13.16
N GLU A 174 -19.73 6.20 13.48
CA GLU A 174 -20.91 6.91 13.98
C GLU A 174 -21.62 7.76 12.90
N MET A 175 -21.23 7.66 11.62
CA MET A 175 -22.02 8.29 10.56
C MET A 175 -23.23 7.41 10.23
N PRO A 176 -24.46 7.93 10.35
CA PRO A 176 -25.66 7.17 10.00
C PRO A 176 -25.66 6.89 8.50
N ILE A 177 -25.91 5.63 8.17
CA ILE A 177 -26.37 5.16 6.85
C ILE A 177 -27.73 5.76 6.51
#